data_AF-X1BI26-F1
#
_entry.id   AF-X1BI26-F1
#
_cell.length_a   1.000
_cell.length_b   1.000
_cell.length_c   1.000
_cell.angle_alpha   90.00
_cell.angle_beta   90.00
_cell.angle_gamma   90.00
#
_symmetry.space_group_name_H-M   'P 1'
#
loop_
_entity.id
_entity.type
_entity.pdbx_description
1 polymer ?
#
loop_
_entity_poly.entity_id
_entity_poly.type
_entity_poly.pdbx_seq_one_letter_code
_entity_poly.pdbx_strand_id
1 'polypeptide(L)' 'ENGAGKTTLLKILCGLTSPSFGDLKINGLNYKENGNQIKEIIGVSADENVS' A
#
# COMPACT_ATOMS: atom_id res chain seq x y z
N GLU A 1 6.59 9.56 20.46
CA GLU A 1 7.70 8.96 19.68
C GLU A 1 7.12 8.32 18.41
N ASN A 2 6.85 9.11 17.37
CA ASN A 2 6.13 8.66 16.15
C ASN A 2 7.00 8.76 14.88
N GLY A 3 8.30 8.50 14.99
CA GLY A 3 9.28 8.64 13.90
C GLY A 3 9.64 7.36 13.15
N ALA A 4 9.12 6.20 13.56
CA ALA A 4 9.58 4.90 13.05
C ALA A 4 9.06 4.54 11.63
N GLY A 5 8.31 5.42 10.96
CA GLY A 5 7.80 5.17 9.62
C GLY A 5 6.54 4.30 9.52
N LYS A 6 5.88 4.00 10.65
CA LYS A 6 4.63 3.19 10.68
C LYS A 6 3.53 3.77 9.78
N THR A 7 3.29 5.07 9.86
CA THR A 7 2.28 5.76 9.02
C THR A 7 2.66 5.74 7.55
N THR A 8 3.95 5.89 7.23
CA THR A 8 4.44 5.78 5.86
C THR A 8 4.22 4.37 5.32
N LEU A 9 4.55 3.35 6.10
CA LEU A 9 4.31 1.96 5.73
C LEU A 9 2.81 1.68 5.51
N LEU A 10 1.93 2.14 6.41
CA LEU A 10 0.48 2.00 6.24
C LEU A 10 -0.03 2.68 4.97
N LYS A 11 0.44 3.90 4.65
CA LYS A 11 0.07 4.58 3.40
C LYS A 11 0.54 3.81 2.17
N ILE A 12 1.73 3.20 2.23
CA ILE A 12 2.23 2.35 1.14
C ILE A 12 1.38 1.09 1.01
N LEU A 13 1.05 0.41 2.10
CA LEU A 13 0.20 -0.79 2.06
C LEU A 13 -1.19 -0.47 1.51
N CYS A 14 -1.78 0.67 1.90
CA CYS A 14 -3.14 1.03 1.52
C CYS A 14 -3.33 1.55 0.08
N GLY A 15 -2.31 1.61 -0.78
CA GLY A 15 -2.51 2.24 -2.10
C GLY A 15 -2.16 3.72 -2.15
N LEU A 16 -1.99 4.39 -1.00
CA LEU A 16 -2.07 5.85 -0.88
C LEU A 16 -0.75 6.57 -1.19
N THR A 17 0.38 5.87 -1.12
CA THR A 17 1.67 6.44 -1.48
C THR A 17 2.60 5.37 -2.03
N SER A 18 3.52 5.75 -2.93
CA SER A 18 4.53 4.82 -3.47
C SER A 18 5.82 4.90 -2.66
N PRO A 19 6.55 3.78 -2.47
CA PRO A 19 7.86 3.82 -1.85
C PRO A 19 8.82 4.64 -2.71
N SER A 20 9.61 5.53 -2.09
CA SER A 20 10.59 6.35 -2.82
C SER A 20 11.72 5.51 -3.42
N PHE A 21 12.11 4.42 -2.75
CA PHE A 21 13.15 3.49 -3.19
C PHE A 21 12.83 2.07 -2.73
N GLY A 22 13.39 1.07 -3.43
CA GLY A 22 13.17 -0.34 -3.15
C GLY A 22 11.88 -0.92 -3.73
N ASP A 23 11.68 -2.21 -3.47
CA ASP A 23 10.53 -2.97 -3.95
C ASP A 23 9.69 -3.48 -2.78
N LEU A 24 8.37 -3.36 -2.90
CA LEU A 24 7.42 -3.93 -1.96
C LEU A 24 6.76 -5.13 -2.60
N LYS A 25 6.88 -6.29 -1.95
CA LYS A 25 6.20 -7.51 -2.38
C LYS A 25 5.24 -8.01 -1.30
N ILE A 26 3.99 -8.24 -1.67
CA ILE A 26 2.96 -8.80 -0.79
C ILE A 26 2.49 -10.10 -1.41
N ASN A 27 2.64 -11.21 -0.66
CA ASN A 27 2.31 -12.55 -1.16
C ASN A 27 3.00 -12.89 -2.50
N GLY A 28 4.26 -12.47 -2.66
CA GLY A 28 5.04 -12.64 -3.89
C GLY A 28 4.70 -11.68 -5.04
N LEU A 29 3.63 -10.90 -4.92
CA LEU A 29 3.20 -9.91 -5.91
C LEU A 29 3.94 -8.59 -5.72
N ASN A 30 4.36 -7.95 -6.80
CA ASN A 30 5.03 -6.64 -6.75
C ASN A 30 3.98 -5.53 -6.65
N TYR A 31 4.12 -4.62 -5.68
CA TYR A 31 3.19 -3.52 -5.48
C TYR A 31 3.05 -2.58 -6.69
N LYS A 32 4.14 -2.35 -7.46
CA LYS A 32 4.10 -1.53 -8.67
C LYS A 32 3.37 -2.21 -9.83
N GLU A 33 3.43 -3.53 -9.92
CA GLU A 33 2.91 -4.30 -11.05
C GLU A 33 1.51 -4.89 -10.76
N ASN A 34 1.22 -5.18 -9.50
CA ASN A 34 0.06 -5.95 -9.04
C ASN A 34 -0.78 -5.19 -8.01
N GLY A 35 -0.74 -3.86 -8.01
CA GLY A 35 -1.39 -3.02 -6.98
C GLY A 35 -2.87 -3.37 -6.74
N ASN A 36 -3.66 -3.65 -7.78
CA ASN A 36 -5.06 -4.04 -7.63
C ASN A 36 -5.24 -5.41 -6.97
N GLN A 37 -4.49 -6.43 -7.40
CA GLN A 37 -4.54 -7.77 -6.77
C GLN A 37 -4.11 -7.71 -5.31
N ILE A 38 -3.12 -6.87 -5.02
CA ILE A 38 -2.66 -6.65 -3.67
C ILE A 38 -3.79 -6.03 -2.84
N LYS A 39 -4.44 -4.95 -3.30
CA LYS A 39 -5.59 -4.32 -2.61
C LYS A 39 -6.69 -5.33 -2.25
N GLU A 40 -6.97 -6.30 -3.11
CA GLU A 40 -7.91 -7.39 -2.84
C GLU A 40 -7.43 -8.32 -1.71
N ILE A 41 -6.14 -8.66 -1.66
CA ILE A 41 -5.54 -9.52 -0.62
C ILE A 41 -5.59 -8.86 0.76
N ILE A 42 -5.24 -7.57 0.83
CA ILE A 42 -5.28 -6.83 2.10
C ILE A 42 -6.69 -6.38 2.49
N GLY A 43 -7.69 -6.57 1.61
CA GLY A 43 -9.07 -6.16 1.87
C GLY A 43 -9.20 -4.66 2.12
N VAL A 44 -8.31 -3.85 1.53
CA VAL A 44 -8.41 -2.41 1.65
C VAL A 44 -9.53 -1.96 0.72
N SER A 45 -10.72 -1.79 1.28
CA SER A 45 -11.73 -0.92 0.70
C SER A 45 -11.10 0.47 0.63
N ALA A 46 -10.64 0.85 -0.55
CA ALA A 46 -10.47 2.27 -0.84
C ALA A 46 -11.88 2.84 -0.68
N ASP A 47 -12.12 3.52 0.46
CA ASP A 47 -13.28 4.38 0.62
C ASP A 47 -13.03 5.57 -0.33
N GLU A 48 -13.18 5.31 -1.63
CA GLU A 48 -13.41 6.36 -2.60
C GLU A 48 -14.85 6.77 -2.37
N ASN A 49 -15.05 7.58 -1.33
CA ASN A 49 -16.21 8.44 -1.24
C ASN A 49 -16.09 9.42 -2.41
N VAL A 50 -16.52 8.95 -3.57
CA VAL A 50 -16.76 9.72 -4.79
C VAL A 50 -17.73 10.81 -4.40
N SER A 51 -17.22 12.04 -4.31
CA SER A 51 -18.01 13.26 -4.43
C SER A 51 -17.78 13.85 -5.82
#